data_AF-A0A2T2YTH3-F1
#
_entry.id   AF-A0A2T2YTH3-F1
#
_cell.length_a   1.000
_cell.length_b   1.000
_cell.length_c   1.000
_cell.angle_alpha   90.00
_cell.angle_beta   90.00
_cell.angle_gamma   90.00
#
_symmetry.space_group_name_H-M   'P 1'
#
loop_
_entity.id
_entity.type
_entity.pdbx_description
1 polymer ?
#
loop_
_entity_poly.entity_id
_entity_poly.type
_entity_poly.pdbx_seq_one_letter_code
_entity_poly.pdbx_strand_id
1 'polypeptide(L)'
;MKRALLRGGLSLAFAAAIAAHAAADTVAALHIDTTTDLREGQRVTVGGSGFQPGLAAVAVGLCKQGYTNGLNDCDLDGGATFVNIASDGTFPTLVLTLHPQFENIDCLRQQCVIAAAPLPGTEPAGVIAANSAVTPVVFAGSSLPPPAAVPVAGTVAAGSTDTRGPSAVLWSLTAALLVVVAAIALADRRRL
;
A
#
# COMPACT_ATOMS: atom_id res chain seq x y z
N MET A 1 -55.41 42.88 17.72
CA MET A 1 -55.46 41.45 17.34
C MET A 1 -54.52 41.21 16.15
N LYS A 2 -53.66 40.18 16.23
CA LYS A 2 -52.82 39.55 15.17
C LYS A 2 -51.64 40.41 14.63
N ARG A 3 -50.42 40.29 15.17
CA ARG A 3 -49.34 39.27 14.97
C ARG A 3 -48.70 39.26 13.57
N ALA A 4 -47.40 39.59 13.57
CA ALA A 4 -46.27 39.06 12.76
C ALA A 4 -46.32 39.28 11.23
N LEU A 5 -45.22 39.65 10.56
CA LEU A 5 -44.08 38.77 10.33
C LEU A 5 -42.77 39.54 10.10
N LEU A 6 -41.78 39.24 10.96
CA LEU A 6 -40.35 39.47 10.74
C LEU A 6 -39.91 38.79 9.44
N ARG A 7 -39.32 39.55 8.51
CA ARG A 7 -38.51 39.02 7.41
C ARG A 7 -37.09 38.79 7.93
N GLY A 8 -36.86 37.64 8.54
CA GLY A 8 -35.50 37.13 8.82
C GLY A 8 -34.96 36.40 7.60
N GLY A 9 -34.17 37.09 6.76
CA GLY A 9 -33.39 36.45 5.71
C GLY A 9 -32.16 35.78 6.33
N LEU A 10 -32.24 34.47 6.56
CA LEU A 10 -31.14 33.68 7.10
C LEU A 10 -30.18 33.29 5.95
N SER A 11 -29.01 33.93 5.93
CA SER A 11 -27.86 33.57 5.10
C SER A 11 -27.36 32.16 5.43
N LEU A 12 -27.29 31.28 4.43
CA LEU A 12 -26.54 30.01 4.52
C LEU A 12 -25.70 29.87 3.24
N ALA A 13 -24.52 30.48 3.27
CA ALA A 13 -23.44 30.18 2.34
C ALA A 13 -22.64 29.01 2.93
N PHE A 14 -22.99 27.78 2.53
CA PHE A 14 -22.18 26.59 2.83
C PHE A 14 -21.12 26.45 1.73
N ALA A 15 -19.98 27.14 1.90
CA ALA A 15 -18.78 26.87 1.12
C ALA A 15 -18.09 25.63 1.70
N ALA A 16 -18.44 24.45 1.19
CA ALA A 16 -17.70 23.23 1.48
C ALA A 16 -16.36 23.26 0.73
N ALA A 17 -15.30 23.69 1.42
CA ALA A 17 -13.93 23.52 0.95
C ALA A 17 -13.57 22.03 0.99
N ILE A 18 -13.74 21.35 -0.15
CA ILE A 18 -13.21 20.01 -0.38
C ILE A 18 -11.69 20.16 -0.55
N ALA A 19 -10.96 20.14 0.56
CA ALA A 19 -9.52 19.98 0.55
C ALA A 19 -9.21 18.56 0.04
N ALA A 20 -9.08 18.43 -1.27
CA ALA A 20 -8.50 17.24 -1.90
C ALA A 20 -7.07 17.11 -1.38
N HIS A 21 -6.87 16.32 -0.33
CA HIS A 21 -5.54 15.88 0.06
C HIS A 21 -5.05 14.98 -1.08
N ALA A 22 -4.20 15.55 -1.94
CA ALA A 22 -3.30 14.78 -2.76
C ALA A 22 -2.35 14.05 -1.81
N ALA A 23 -2.77 12.90 -1.28
CA ALA A 23 -1.85 11.92 -0.73
C ALA A 23 -0.83 11.65 -1.83
N ALA A 24 0.43 11.98 -1.58
CA ALA A 24 1.52 11.62 -2.47
C ALA A 24 1.42 10.11 -2.74
N ASP A 25 1.52 9.70 -4.00
CA ASP A 25 1.68 8.30 -4.38
C ASP A 25 3.04 7.85 -3.86
N THR A 26 3.07 7.48 -2.58
CA THR A 26 4.22 6.81 -1.99
C THR A 26 4.16 5.37 -2.44
N VAL A 27 5.13 4.95 -3.24
CA VAL A 27 5.30 3.55 -3.64
C VAL A 27 5.77 2.77 -2.41
N ALA A 28 5.21 1.58 -2.20
CA ALA A 28 5.63 0.68 -1.14
C ALA A 28 7.13 0.38 -1.23
N ALA A 29 7.84 0.54 -0.12
CA ALA A 29 9.29 0.39 -0.05
C ALA A 29 9.71 -0.33 1.23
N LEU A 30 10.81 -1.08 1.13
CA LEU A 30 11.48 -1.72 2.26
C LEU A 30 12.71 -0.92 2.68
N HIS A 31 12.94 -0.88 3.98
CA HIS A 31 14.14 -0.31 4.61
C HIS A 31 14.87 -1.44 5.32
N ILE A 32 16.04 -1.80 4.80
CA ILE A 32 16.83 -2.93 5.29
C ILE A 32 18.22 -2.42 5.62
N ASP A 33 18.73 -2.76 6.81
CA ASP A 33 20.01 -2.27 7.30
C ASP A 33 21.21 -2.80 6.49
N THR A 34 21.12 -4.03 5.97
CA THR A 34 22.13 -4.60 5.09
C THR A 34 21.54 -5.60 4.10
N THR A 35 22.02 -5.57 2.86
CA THR A 35 21.51 -6.40 1.76
C THR A 35 22.60 -7.15 1.00
N THR A 36 23.87 -6.92 1.33
CA THR A 36 25.03 -7.55 0.68
C THR A 36 25.94 -8.21 1.70
N ASP A 37 26.81 -9.09 1.22
CA ASP A 37 27.76 -9.86 2.04
C ASP A 37 27.11 -10.57 3.23
N LEU A 38 25.84 -10.95 3.06
CA LEU A 38 25.02 -11.56 4.11
C LEU A 38 25.55 -12.96 4.44
N ARG A 39 25.36 -13.38 5.69
CA ARG A 39 25.84 -14.68 6.18
C ARG A 39 24.72 -15.50 6.79
N GLU A 40 24.95 -16.80 6.84
CA GLU A 40 24.14 -17.76 7.59
C GLU A 40 23.89 -17.28 9.03
N GLY A 41 22.64 -17.35 9.47
CA GLY A 41 22.20 -16.92 10.81
C GLY A 41 22.30 -15.42 11.08
N GLN A 42 22.70 -14.61 10.09
CA GLN A 42 22.77 -13.16 10.26
C GLN A 42 21.38 -12.59 10.50
N ARG A 43 21.28 -11.66 11.45
CA ARG A 43 20.04 -10.95 11.73
C ARG A 43 20.03 -9.62 10.99
N VAL A 44 18.96 -9.33 10.28
CA VAL A 44 18.73 -8.06 9.58
C VAL A 44 17.44 -7.41 10.05
N THR A 45 17.44 -6.09 10.12
CA THR A 45 16.22 -5.33 10.46
C THR A 45 15.49 -4.93 9.21
N VAL A 46 14.18 -5.15 9.18
CA VAL A 46 13.32 -4.83 8.03
C VAL A 46 12.20 -3.91 8.49
N GLY A 47 12.14 -2.71 7.92
CA GLY A 47 10.99 -1.81 8.01
C GLY A 47 10.34 -1.61 6.65
N GLY A 48 9.18 -0.97 6.64
CA GLY A 48 8.53 -0.61 5.39
C GLY A 48 7.71 0.67 5.50
N SER A 49 7.52 1.33 4.37
CA SER A 49 6.77 2.59 4.25
C SER A 49 6.10 2.69 2.89
N GLY A 50 5.11 3.57 2.77
CA GLY A 50 4.40 3.79 1.51
C GLY A 50 3.41 2.68 1.15
N PHE A 51 3.11 1.79 2.10
CA PHE A 51 2.02 0.84 1.95
C PHE A 51 0.69 1.55 2.20
N GLN A 52 -0.37 1.03 1.60
CA GLN A 52 -1.73 1.50 1.80
C GLN A 52 -2.13 1.29 3.28
N PRO A 53 -2.51 2.37 3.99
CA PRO A 53 -2.89 2.28 5.39
C PRO A 53 -4.03 1.29 5.66
N GLY A 54 -3.91 0.53 6.75
CA GLY A 54 -4.94 -0.39 7.20
C GLY A 54 -4.99 -1.73 6.48
N LEU A 55 -4.09 -2.01 5.53
CA LEU A 55 -3.93 -3.35 4.97
C LEU A 55 -3.53 -4.34 6.07
N ALA A 56 -4.23 -5.47 6.11
CA ALA A 56 -3.93 -6.54 7.04
C ALA A 56 -3.15 -7.66 6.34
N ALA A 57 -2.40 -8.43 7.13
CA ALA A 57 -1.73 -9.65 6.68
C ALA A 57 -0.83 -9.48 5.43
N VAL A 58 0.00 -8.43 5.42
CA VAL A 58 1.10 -8.30 4.45
C VAL A 58 2.21 -9.26 4.86
N ALA A 59 2.54 -10.22 4.01
CA ALA A 59 3.62 -11.18 4.27
C ALA A 59 4.96 -10.47 4.08
N VAL A 60 5.92 -10.68 4.98
CA VAL A 60 7.29 -10.17 4.91
C VAL A 60 8.28 -11.31 5.17
N GLY A 61 9.28 -11.48 4.31
CA GLY A 61 10.28 -12.55 4.49
C GLY A 61 11.37 -12.59 3.42
N LEU A 62 12.36 -13.46 3.64
CA LEU A 62 13.37 -13.82 2.64
C LEU A 62 12.76 -14.86 1.68
N CYS A 63 12.82 -14.59 0.38
CA CYS A 63 12.24 -15.44 -0.65
C CYS A 63 13.19 -15.59 -1.85
N LYS A 64 12.97 -16.61 -2.65
CA LYS A 64 13.52 -16.67 -4.01
C LYS A 64 12.96 -15.52 -4.86
N GLN A 65 13.77 -14.95 -5.75
CA GLN A 65 13.27 -13.97 -6.72
C GLN A 65 12.17 -14.59 -7.61
N GLY A 66 11.08 -13.85 -7.80
CA GLY A 66 9.94 -14.31 -8.59
C GLY A 66 9.08 -15.36 -7.87
N TYR A 67 9.10 -15.37 -6.54
CA TYR A 67 8.24 -16.22 -5.73
C TYR A 67 6.77 -16.11 -6.16
N THR A 68 6.07 -17.24 -6.10
CA THR A 68 4.63 -17.36 -6.42
C THR A 68 3.85 -18.00 -5.28
N ASN A 69 4.54 -18.77 -4.44
CA ASN A 69 3.98 -19.42 -3.27
C ASN A 69 4.88 -19.16 -2.06
N GLY A 70 4.46 -18.23 -1.20
CA GLY A 70 5.24 -17.86 -0.02
C GLY A 70 5.53 -19.01 0.96
N LEU A 71 4.79 -20.12 0.91
CA LEU A 71 5.05 -21.27 1.78
C LEU A 71 6.22 -22.14 1.31
N ASN A 72 6.51 -22.14 0.01
CA ASN A 72 7.55 -23.00 -0.58
C ASN A 72 8.70 -22.17 -1.19
N ASP A 73 8.47 -20.88 -1.42
CA ASP A 73 9.43 -19.98 -2.06
C ASP A 73 10.12 -19.05 -1.06
N CYS A 74 9.74 -19.09 0.23
CA CYS A 74 10.27 -18.22 1.28
C CYS A 74 10.76 -19.00 2.50
N ASP A 75 11.72 -18.41 3.19
CA ASP A 75 12.33 -18.92 4.41
C ASP A 75 11.40 -18.68 5.61
N LEU A 76 10.53 -19.65 5.90
CA LEU A 76 9.60 -19.57 7.02
C LEU A 76 10.32 -19.68 8.37
N ASP A 77 11.41 -20.43 8.43
CA ASP A 77 12.21 -20.63 9.64
C ASP A 77 13.07 -19.40 9.97
N GLY A 78 13.39 -18.58 8.95
CA GLY A 78 14.08 -17.29 9.06
C GLY A 78 13.26 -16.14 9.65
N GLY A 79 12.02 -16.41 10.06
CA GLY A 79 11.13 -15.43 10.68
C GLY A 79 10.23 -14.69 9.70
N ALA A 80 9.99 -15.26 8.51
CA ALA A 80 8.94 -14.74 7.64
C ALA A 80 7.59 -14.70 8.38
N THR A 81 6.86 -13.59 8.24
CA THR A 81 5.67 -13.35 9.06
C THR A 81 4.68 -12.42 8.38
N PHE A 82 3.52 -12.22 9.01
CA PHE A 82 2.50 -11.29 8.57
C PHE A 82 2.52 -10.02 9.43
N VAL A 83 2.41 -8.87 8.78
CA VAL A 83 2.27 -7.57 9.45
C VAL A 83 0.99 -6.87 9.02
N ASN A 84 0.52 -5.96 9.87
CA ASN A 84 -0.55 -5.04 9.55
C ASN A 84 0.05 -3.66 9.29
N ILE A 85 -0.46 -2.98 8.28
CA ILE A 85 -0.03 -1.65 7.89
C ILE A 85 -0.74 -0.62 8.75
N ALA A 86 0.05 0.18 9.46
CA ALA A 86 -0.42 1.27 10.30
C ALA A 86 -1.08 2.39 9.48
N SER A 87 -1.72 3.33 10.17
CA SER A 87 -2.42 4.47 9.57
C SER A 87 -1.53 5.41 8.76
N ASP A 88 -0.22 5.37 9.01
CA ASP A 88 0.80 6.16 8.31
C ASP A 88 1.44 5.42 7.12
N GLY A 89 0.95 4.22 6.80
CA GLY A 89 1.47 3.41 5.70
C GLY A 89 2.77 2.67 6.00
N THR A 90 3.11 2.53 7.29
CA THR A 90 4.28 1.76 7.75
C THR A 90 3.90 0.43 8.38
N PHE A 91 4.87 -0.46 8.59
CA PHE A 91 4.72 -1.62 9.46
C PHE A 91 5.83 -1.67 10.53
N PRO A 92 5.62 -2.37 11.67
CA PRO A 92 6.61 -2.46 12.74
C PRO A 92 7.94 -3.05 12.25
N THR A 93 9.07 -2.51 12.70
CA THR A 93 10.38 -3.08 12.37
C THR A 93 10.47 -4.55 12.80
N LEU A 94 10.80 -5.41 11.85
CA LEU A 94 11.01 -6.84 12.04
C LEU A 94 12.48 -7.16 12.12
N VAL A 95 12.81 -8.30 12.71
CA VAL A 95 14.16 -8.89 12.64
C VAL A 95 14.04 -10.26 11.98
N LEU A 96 14.65 -10.41 10.80
CA LEU A 96 14.74 -11.70 10.11
C LEU A 96 16.10 -12.34 10.42
N THR A 97 16.12 -13.66 10.59
CA THR A 97 17.34 -14.48 10.64
C THR A 97 17.53 -15.09 9.25
N LEU A 98 18.67 -14.85 8.62
CA LEU A 98 18.88 -15.20 7.23
C LEU A 98 19.52 -16.58 7.07
N HIS A 99 18.83 -17.46 6.35
CA HIS A 99 19.40 -18.72 5.87
C HIS A 99 19.66 -18.61 4.35
N PRO A 100 20.91 -18.66 3.86
CA PRO A 100 21.21 -18.76 2.43
C PRO A 100 20.61 -20.00 1.77
N GLN A 101 20.23 -21.02 2.54
CA GLN A 101 19.58 -22.23 2.07
C GLN A 101 18.34 -22.52 2.89
N PHE A 102 17.22 -22.71 2.22
CA PHE A 102 15.94 -23.10 2.82
C PHE A 102 15.13 -23.86 1.77
N GLU A 103 14.31 -24.83 2.21
CA GLU A 103 13.61 -25.72 1.28
C GLU A 103 14.58 -26.32 0.22
N ASN A 104 14.28 -26.13 -1.06
CA ASN A 104 15.16 -26.49 -2.18
C ASN A 104 15.79 -25.25 -2.85
N ILE A 105 15.88 -24.14 -2.11
CA ILE A 105 16.35 -22.84 -2.59
C ILE A 105 17.74 -22.58 -2.02
N ASP A 106 18.69 -22.31 -2.92
CA ASP A 106 20.06 -21.90 -2.59
C ASP A 106 20.32 -20.47 -3.11
N CYS A 107 20.31 -19.50 -2.19
CA CYS A 107 20.55 -18.08 -2.47
C CYS A 107 22.01 -17.76 -2.82
N LEU A 108 22.93 -18.73 -2.69
CA LEU A 108 24.29 -18.59 -3.22
C LEU A 108 24.34 -18.85 -4.73
N ARG A 109 23.36 -19.58 -5.28
CA ARG A 109 23.30 -19.98 -6.69
C ARG A 109 22.19 -19.31 -7.49
N GLN A 110 21.20 -18.72 -6.83
CA GLN A 110 20.12 -17.97 -7.47
C GLN A 110 19.80 -16.70 -6.69
N GLN A 111 19.22 -15.70 -7.36
CA GLN A 111 18.85 -14.45 -6.71
C GLN A 111 17.72 -14.68 -5.70
N CYS A 112 17.95 -14.23 -4.47
CA CYS A 112 16.94 -14.12 -3.43
C CYS A 112 16.63 -12.66 -3.13
N VAL A 113 15.50 -12.42 -2.48
CA VAL A 113 14.97 -11.09 -2.18
C VAL A 113 14.38 -11.10 -0.78
N ILE A 114 14.46 -9.97 -0.08
CA ILE A 114 13.52 -9.71 1.02
C ILE A 114 12.31 -9.02 0.39
N ALA A 115 11.13 -9.57 0.60
CA ALA A 115 9.90 -9.09 0.00
C ALA A 115 8.83 -8.81 1.04
N ALA A 116 7.96 -7.85 0.74
CA ALA A 116 6.71 -7.61 1.44
C ALA A 116 5.57 -7.51 0.44
N ALA A 117 4.50 -8.28 0.60
CA ALA A 117 3.33 -8.24 -0.28
C ALA A 117 2.07 -8.81 0.41
N PRO A 118 0.86 -8.32 0.09
CA PRO A 118 -0.37 -9.02 0.43
C PRO A 118 -0.40 -10.41 -0.23
N LEU A 119 -1.10 -11.36 0.39
CA LEU A 119 -1.21 -12.70 -0.15
C LEU A 119 -2.02 -12.72 -1.47
N PRO A 120 -1.66 -13.60 -2.43
CA PRO A 120 -2.50 -13.83 -3.59
C PRO A 120 -3.93 -14.20 -3.19
N GLY A 121 -4.91 -13.51 -3.79
CA GLY A 121 -6.33 -13.77 -3.53
C GLY A 121 -6.92 -13.09 -2.29
N THR A 122 -6.13 -12.37 -1.48
CA THR A 122 -6.67 -11.58 -0.35
C THR A 122 -7.04 -10.16 -0.74
N GLU A 123 -6.46 -9.64 -1.82
CA GLU A 123 -6.70 -8.30 -2.34
C GLU A 123 -6.79 -8.29 -3.88
N PRO A 124 -7.40 -7.27 -4.50
CA PRO A 124 -7.37 -7.09 -5.95
C PRO A 124 -5.93 -6.96 -6.48
N ALA A 125 -5.67 -7.45 -7.69
CA ALA A 125 -4.32 -7.46 -8.27
C ALA A 125 -3.62 -6.09 -8.30
N GLY A 126 -4.37 -5.00 -8.55
CA GLY A 126 -3.83 -3.63 -8.50
C GLY A 126 -3.40 -3.20 -7.10
N VAL A 127 -4.14 -3.63 -6.06
CA VAL A 127 -3.78 -3.38 -4.66
C VAL A 127 -2.54 -4.20 -4.29
N ILE A 128 -2.48 -5.48 -4.66
CA ILE A 128 -1.30 -6.32 -4.42
C ILE A 128 -0.07 -5.67 -5.08
N ALA A 129 -0.17 -5.28 -6.35
CA ALA A 129 0.95 -4.67 -7.08
C ALA A 129 1.41 -3.35 -6.45
N ALA A 130 0.49 -2.47 -6.05
CA ALA A 130 0.82 -1.19 -5.42
C ALA A 130 1.42 -1.35 -4.01
N ASN A 131 1.14 -2.48 -3.34
CA ASN A 131 1.54 -2.77 -1.97
C ASN A 131 2.59 -3.89 -1.88
N SER A 132 3.30 -4.14 -2.98
CA SER A 132 4.40 -5.10 -3.03
C SER A 132 5.73 -4.36 -3.12
N ALA A 133 6.67 -4.73 -2.26
CA ALA A 133 8.02 -4.21 -2.26
C ALA A 133 9.01 -5.37 -2.22
N VAL A 134 10.07 -5.28 -3.02
CA VAL A 134 11.05 -6.35 -3.19
C VAL A 134 12.45 -5.74 -3.21
N THR A 135 13.35 -6.26 -2.37
CA THR A 135 14.75 -5.83 -2.31
C THR A 135 15.66 -7.03 -2.54
N PRO A 136 16.49 -7.03 -3.61
CA PRO A 136 17.49 -8.06 -3.83
C PRO A 136 18.49 -8.14 -2.68
N VAL A 137 18.90 -9.36 -2.35
CA VAL A 137 19.93 -9.62 -1.36
C VAL A 137 21.05 -10.49 -1.91
N VAL A 138 22.26 -10.32 -1.40
CA VAL A 138 23.45 -11.06 -1.82
C VAL A 138 24.15 -11.62 -0.59
N PHE A 139 24.32 -12.94 -0.57
CA PHE A 139 25.09 -13.62 0.47
C PHE A 139 26.58 -13.66 0.11
N ALA A 140 27.42 -13.62 1.13
CA ALA A 140 28.86 -13.81 1.00
C ALA A 140 29.15 -15.18 0.36
N GLY A 141 30.00 -15.20 -0.67
CA GLY A 141 30.31 -16.42 -1.43
C GLY A 141 29.28 -16.77 -2.52
N SER A 142 28.31 -15.90 -2.78
CA SER A 142 27.39 -16.05 -3.90
C SER A 142 28.13 -16.07 -5.25
N SER A 143 27.70 -16.96 -6.16
CA SER A 143 28.18 -17.00 -7.54
C SER A 143 27.38 -16.09 -8.48
N LEU A 144 26.46 -15.29 -7.94
CA LEU A 144 25.65 -14.36 -8.72
C LEU A 144 26.52 -13.26 -9.32
N PRO A 145 26.18 -12.75 -10.52
CA PRO A 145 26.81 -11.56 -11.04
C PRO A 145 26.68 -10.42 -10.02
N PRO A 146 27.72 -9.57 -9.86
CA PRO A 146 27.62 -8.38 -9.03
C PRO A 146 26.38 -7.58 -9.45
N PRO A 147 25.59 -7.04 -8.50
CA PRO A 147 24.47 -6.17 -8.84
C PRO A 147 24.99 -5.09 -9.78
N ALA A 148 24.43 -5.00 -10.99
CA ALA A 148 24.75 -3.88 -11.87
C ALA A 148 24.41 -2.61 -11.09
N ALA A 149 25.37 -1.70 -10.96
CA ALA A 149 25.13 -0.39 -10.34
C ALA A 149 23.92 0.21 -11.05
N VAL A 150 22.81 0.36 -10.32
CA VAL A 150 21.59 0.90 -10.89
C VAL A 150 21.92 2.34 -11.28
N PRO A 151 21.85 2.73 -12.57
CA PRO A 151 21.91 4.13 -12.89
C PRO A 151 20.76 4.80 -12.13
N VAL A 152 21.05 5.91 -11.44
CA VAL A 152 20.02 6.74 -10.81
C VAL A 152 19.10 7.22 -11.94
N ALA A 153 18.07 6.43 -12.23
CA ALA A 153 17.07 6.77 -13.22
C ALA A 153 16.30 7.95 -12.61
N GLY A 154 16.47 9.12 -13.23
CA GLY A 154 15.72 10.30 -12.88
C GLY A 154 14.23 9.99 -12.85
N THR A 155 13.54 10.66 -11.93
CA THR A 155 12.10 10.67 -11.71
C THR A 155 11.33 10.39 -13.00
N VAL A 156 10.88 9.15 -13.19
CA VAL A 156 9.86 8.85 -14.19
C VAL A 156 8.55 9.27 -13.54
N ALA A 157 7.95 10.34 -14.06
CA ALA A 157 6.60 10.72 -13.69
C ALA A 157 5.68 9.53 -13.98
N ALA A 158 5.13 8.93 -12.93
CA ALA A 158 4.11 7.91 -13.05
C ALA A 158 2.92 8.50 -13.80
N GLY A 159 2.58 7.92 -14.95
CA GLY A 159 1.29 8.16 -15.59
C GLY A 159 0.21 7.74 -14.62
N SER A 160 -0.67 8.69 -14.29
CA SER A 160 -1.81 8.52 -13.38
C SER A 160 -2.69 7.36 -13.82
N THR A 161 -2.41 6.15 -13.32
CA THR A 161 -3.41 5.08 -13.30
C THR A 161 -4.01 5.11 -11.91
N ASP A 162 -4.87 6.12 -11.73
CA ASP A 162 -5.68 6.36 -10.55
C ASP A 162 -6.45 5.06 -10.23
N THR A 163 -5.97 4.30 -9.25
CA THR A 163 -6.73 3.19 -8.66
C THR A 163 -7.80 3.71 -7.69
N ARG A 164 -7.91 5.05 -7.53
CA ARG A 164 -9.16 5.72 -7.16
C ARG A 164 -10.11 5.65 -8.37
N GLY A 165 -10.61 4.45 -8.62
CA GLY A 165 -11.59 4.19 -9.66
C GLY A 165 -12.88 5.03 -9.48
N PRO A 166 -13.88 4.84 -10.36
CA PRO A 166 -15.09 5.67 -10.52
C PRO A 166 -15.95 5.94 -9.27
N SER A 167 -15.60 5.38 -8.10
CA SER A 167 -16.36 5.49 -6.86
C SER A 167 -16.56 6.95 -6.44
N ALA A 168 -15.55 7.82 -6.47
CA ALA A 168 -15.74 9.22 -6.06
C ALA A 168 -16.74 9.97 -6.96
N VAL A 169 -16.69 9.72 -8.27
CA VAL A 169 -17.62 10.32 -9.25
C VAL A 169 -19.02 9.73 -9.09
N LEU A 170 -19.15 8.41 -8.95
CA LEU A 170 -20.43 7.75 -8.70
C LEU A 170 -21.04 8.22 -7.38
N TRP A 171 -20.27 8.25 -6.29
CA TRP A 171 -20.74 8.75 -5.00
C TRP A 171 -21.18 10.22 -5.08
N SER A 172 -20.47 11.05 -5.85
CA SER A 172 -20.87 12.45 -6.09
C SER A 172 -22.17 12.56 -6.88
N LEU A 173 -22.35 11.75 -7.92
CA LEU A 173 -23.59 11.69 -8.71
C LEU A 173 -24.77 11.18 -7.86
N THR A 174 -24.55 10.13 -7.05
CA THR A 174 -25.56 9.62 -6.12
C THR A 174 -25.94 10.66 -5.07
N ALA A 175 -24.96 11.35 -4.47
CA ALA A 175 -25.22 12.41 -3.52
C ALA A 175 -26.00 13.58 -4.15
N ALA A 176 -25.62 14.01 -5.35
CA ALA A 176 -26.32 15.07 -6.08
C ALA A 176 -27.78 14.67 -6.39
N LEU A 177 -28.01 13.43 -6.84
CA LEU A 177 -29.34 12.92 -7.12
C LEU A 177 -30.22 12.90 -5.86
N LEU A 178 -29.67 12.48 -4.72
CA LEU A 178 -30.39 12.47 -3.44
C LEU A 178 -30.77 13.88 -2.98
N VAL A 179 -29.89 14.87 -3.19
CA VAL A 179 -30.19 16.28 -2.88
C VAL A 179 -31.32 16.82 -3.77
N VAL A 180 -31.31 16.50 -5.06
CA VAL A 180 -32.39 16.91 -5.99
C VAL A 180 -33.73 16.31 -5.59
N VAL A 181 -33.77 15.02 -5.28
CA VAL A 181 -35.01 14.35 -4.84
C VAL A 181 -35.55 14.96 -3.55
N ALA A 182 -34.67 15.24 -2.57
CA ALA A 182 -35.06 15.89 -1.32
C ALA A 182 -35.61 17.31 -1.56
N ALA A 183 -35.00 18.08 -2.47
CA ALA A 183 -35.46 19.42 -2.82
C ALA A 183 -36.84 19.41 -3.49
N ILE A 184 -37.10 18.45 -4.40
CA ILE A 184 -38.42 18.29 -5.05
C ILE A 184 -39.48 17.93 -4.02
N ALA A 185 -39.21 16.96 -3.13
CA ALA A 185 -40.15 16.57 -2.09
C ALA A 185 -40.50 17.72 -1.12
N LEU A 186 -39.51 18.55 -0.76
CA LEU A 186 -39.72 19.74 0.06
C LEU A 186 -40.50 20.84 -0.66
N ALA A 187 -40.28 21.02 -1.96
CA ALA A 187 -41.02 21.99 -2.77
C ALA A 187 -42.49 21.59 -2.94
N ASP A 188 -42.75 20.30 -3.14
CA ASP A 188 -44.11 19.76 -3.30
C ASP A 188 -44.90 19.86 -1.98
N ARG A 189 -44.27 19.52 -0.86
CA ARG A 189 -44.86 19.70 0.48
C ARG A 189 -45.20 21.15 0.83
N ARG A 190 -44.49 22.13 0.25
CA ARG A 190 -44.77 23.56 0.47
C ARG A 190 -45.90 24.10 -0.42
N ARG A 191 -46.32 23.35 -1.44
CA ARG A 191 -47.42 23.70 -2.34
C ARG A 191 -48.78 23.16 -1.88
N LEU A 192 -48.80 22.21 -0.95
CA LEU A 192 -49.96 21.71 -0.21
C LEU A 192 -50.23 22.57 1.02
#